data_AF-A0A9W6QR09-F1
#
_entry.id   AF-A0A9W6QR09-F1
#
_cell.length_a   1.000
_cell.length_b   1.000
_cell.length_c   1.000
_cell.angle_alpha   90.00
_cell.angle_beta   90.00
_cell.angle_gamma   90.00
#
_symmetry.space_group_name_H-M   'P 1'
#
loop_
_entity.id
_entity.type
_entity.pdbx_description
1 polymer ?
#
loop_
_entity_poly.entity_id
_entity_poly.type
_entity_poly.pdbx_seq_one_letter_code
_entity_poly.pdbx_strand_id
1 'polypeptide(L)'
;MTRQLKLLIGGLVCALLPYVLFLGITETKRVNGQVVVHESLNVGGVIAGIGALAIAWAMAMKWETEADKAPHWRIAAAVVAVLGALQVVVSLDLIG
;
A
#
# COMPACT_ATOMS: atom_id res chain seq x y z
N MET A 1 -16.16 15.59 -7.78
CA MET A 1 -15.40 14.34 -7.63
C MET A 1 -16.17 13.41 -6.70
N THR A 2 -16.50 12.19 -7.11
CA THR A 2 -17.28 11.23 -6.29
C THR A 2 -16.46 10.73 -5.11
N ARG A 3 -17.13 10.27 -4.04
CA ARG A 3 -16.46 9.74 -2.84
C ARG A 3 -15.57 8.54 -3.17
N GLN A 4 -16.08 7.60 -3.96
CA GLN A 4 -15.31 6.42 -4.37
C GLN A 4 -14.06 6.79 -5.17
N LEU A 5 -14.11 7.83 -6.01
CA LEU A 5 -12.93 8.32 -6.72
C LEU A 5 -11.88 8.93 -5.76
N LYS A 6 -12.32 9.67 -4.73
CA LYS A 6 -11.41 10.18 -3.67
C LYS A 6 -10.73 9.03 -2.94
N LEU A 7 -11.50 8.01 -2.55
CA LEU A 7 -10.98 6.84 -1.85
C LEU A 7 -10.04 6.04 -2.74
N LEU A 8 -10.37 5.83 -4.01
CA LEU A 8 -9.50 5.14 -4.97
C LEU A 8 -8.15 5.85 -5.08
N ILE A 9 -8.16 7.16 -5.30
CA ILE A 9 -6.93 7.95 -5.41
C ILE A 9 -6.12 7.86 -4.10
N GLY A 10 -6.76 8.07 -2.95
CA GLY A 10 -6.08 7.97 -1.64
C GLY A 10 -5.49 6.58 -1.39
N GLY A 11 -6.24 5.53 -1.71
CA GLY A 11 -5.80 4.14 -1.57
C GLY A 11 -4.62 3.81 -2.47
N LEU A 12 -4.64 4.24 -3.73
CA LEU A 12 -3.53 4.06 -4.66
C LEU A 12 -2.28 4.84 -4.23
N VAL A 13 -2.44 6.07 -3.74
CA VAL A 13 -1.32 6.85 -3.20
C VAL A 13 -0.71 6.14 -1.99
N CYS A 14 -1.52 5.69 -1.03
CA CYS A 14 -1.02 4.94 0.12
C CYS A 14 -0.33 3.63 -0.29
N ALA A 15 -0.84 2.92 -1.29
CA ALA A 15 -0.28 1.65 -1.71
C ALA A 15 0.98 1.78 -2.58
N LEU A 16 1.12 2.85 -3.38
CA LEU A 16 2.16 2.97 -4.41
C LEU A 16 3.25 3.98 -4.07
N LEU A 17 2.92 5.07 -3.38
CA LEU A 17 3.89 6.12 -3.04
C LEU A 17 5.11 5.59 -2.27
N PRO A 18 4.98 4.67 -1.30
CA PRO A 18 6.14 4.20 -0.56
C PRO A 18 7.11 3.42 -1.45
N TYR A 19 6.64 2.63 -2.42
CA TYR A 19 7.54 1.99 -3.38
C TYR A 19 8.43 3.02 -4.07
N VAL A 20 7.86 4.12 -4.56
CA VAL A 20 8.62 5.17 -5.27
C VAL A 20 9.59 5.91 -4.34
N LEU A 21 9.16 6.23 -3.12
CA LEU A 21 9.98 7.02 -2.19
C LEU A 21 11.09 6.19 -1.52
N PHE A 22 10.87 4.90 -1.32
CA PHE A 22 11.79 4.03 -0.58
C PHE A 22 12.60 3.08 -1.46
N LEU A 23 12.30 2.94 -2.76
CA LEU A 23 13.12 2.19 -3.73
C LEU A 23 14.59 2.68 -3.81
N GLY A 24 14.90 3.88 -3.29
CA GLY A 24 16.24 4.43 -3.25
C GLY A 24 16.93 4.45 -1.87
N ILE A 25 16.27 3.98 -0.80
CA ILE A 25 16.81 4.00 0.58
C ILE A 25 17.17 2.59 1.05
N THR A 26 17.74 1.78 0.16
CA THR A 26 18.44 0.55 0.54
C THR A 26 19.85 0.93 1.00
N GLU A 27 20.02 1.12 2.31
CA GLU A 27 21.35 1.35 2.88
C GLU A 27 22.14 0.02 2.87
N THR A 28 23.12 -0.08 1.97
CA THR A 28 24.12 -1.14 2.04
C THR A 28 25.02 -0.90 3.23
N LYS A 29 24.97 -1.76 4.25
CA LYS A 29 25.93 -1.70 5.38
C LYS A 29 27.00 -2.77 5.21
N ARG A 30 28.27 -2.38 5.38
CA ARG A 30 29.37 -3.35 5.47
C ARG A 30 29.43 -3.89 6.90
N VAL A 31 29.14 -5.18 7.06
CA VAL A 31 29.36 -5.92 8.31
C VAL A 31 30.46 -6.94 8.03
N ASN A 32 31.58 -6.86 8.78
CA ASN A 32 32.75 -7.76 8.60
C ASN A 32 33.31 -7.84 7.17
N GLY A 33 33.33 -6.73 6.44
CA GLY A 33 33.88 -6.67 5.07
C GLY A 33 32.96 -7.21 3.97
N GLN A 34 31.83 -7.83 4.32
CA GLN A 34 30.77 -8.18 3.38
C GLN A 34 29.77 -7.02 3.28
N VAL A 35 29.39 -6.67 2.05
CA VAL A 35 28.29 -5.74 1.79
C VAL A 35 27.01 -6.52 2.04
N VAL A 36 26.36 -6.25 3.17
CA VAL A 36 25.06 -6.83 3.49
C VAL A 36 24.02 -5.76 3.22
N VAL A 37 23.04 -6.08 2.36
CA VAL A 37 21.85 -5.25 2.22
C VAL A 37 21.12 -5.34 3.55
N HIS A 38 21.18 -4.27 4.34
CA HIS A 38 20.41 -4.22 5.58
C HIS A 38 19.09 -3.55 5.20
N GLU A 39 18.11 -4.38 4.85
CA GLU A 39 16.74 -3.89 4.68
C GLU A 39 16.23 -3.48 6.06
N SER A 40 16.41 -2.20 6.38
CA SER A 40 15.78 -1.65 7.56
C SER A 40 14.28 -1.67 7.34
N LEU A 41 13.56 -2.27 8.29
CA LEU A 41 12.11 -2.41 8.24
C LEU A 41 11.46 -1.07 7.85
N ASN A 42 10.77 -1.05 6.71
CA ASN A 42 10.20 0.18 6.16
C ASN A 42 8.89 0.49 6.88
N VAL A 43 9.00 1.04 8.10
CA VAL A 43 7.86 1.40 8.95
C VAL A 43 6.87 2.30 8.20
N GLY A 44 7.37 3.23 7.38
CA GLY A 44 6.53 4.11 6.56
C GLY A 44 5.71 3.33 5.53
N GLY A 45 6.33 2.38 4.84
CA GLY A 45 5.66 1.46 3.93
C GLY A 45 4.61 0.59 4.62
N VAL A 46 4.90 0.07 5.82
CA VAL A 46 3.92 -0.70 6.62
C VAL A 46 2.70 0.14 6.96
N ILE A 47 2.89 1.35 7.49
CA ILE A 47 1.78 2.26 7.85
C ILE A 47 0.95 2.60 6.62
N ALA A 48 1.60 2.90 5.50
CA ALA A 48 0.93 3.25 4.25
C ALA A 48 0.15 2.05 3.67
N GLY A 49 0.71 0.84 3.72
CA GLY A 49 0.04 -0.40 3.32
C GLY A 49 -1.21 -0.70 4.17
N ILE A 50 -1.13 -0.54 5.50
CA ILE A 50 -2.29 -0.65 6.39
C ILE A 50 -3.35 0.42 6.06
N GLY A 51 -2.93 1.64 5.77
CA GLY A 51 -3.82 2.72 5.32
C GLY A 51 -4.57 2.37 4.04
N ALA A 52 -3.88 1.80 3.05
CA ALA A 52 -4.49 1.33 1.81
C ALA A 52 -5.53 0.22 2.06
N LEU A 53 -5.25 -0.73 2.96
CA LEU A 53 -6.21 -1.77 3.36
C LEU A 53 -7.46 -1.18 4.02
N ALA A 54 -7.30 -0.20 4.91
CA ALA A 54 -8.43 0.48 5.55
C ALA A 54 -9.29 1.25 4.53
N ILE A 55 -8.66 1.87 3.53
CA ILE A 55 -9.36 2.55 2.44
C ILE A 55 -10.10 1.56 1.54
N ALA A 56 -9.46 0.45 1.16
CA ALA A 56 -10.09 -0.61 0.39
C ALA A 56 -11.32 -1.18 1.11
N TRP A 57 -11.21 -1.43 2.41
CA TRP A 57 -12.35 -1.84 3.25
C TRP A 57 -13.47 -0.80 3.22
N ALA A 58 -13.15 0.49 3.38
CA ALA A 58 -14.12 1.56 3.33
C ALA A 58 -14.82 1.66 1.95
N MET A 59 -14.09 1.46 0.85
CA MET A 59 -14.68 1.42 -0.50
C MET A 59 -15.61 0.22 -0.68
N ALA A 60 -15.21 -0.95 -0.14
CA ALA A 60 -15.95 -2.20 -0.31
C ALA A 60 -17.19 -2.31 0.58
N MET A 61 -17.16 -1.72 1.79
CA MET A 61 -18.19 -1.94 2.81
C MET A 61 -18.98 -0.68 3.22
N LYS A 62 -18.44 0.53 2.97
CA LYS A 62 -19.12 1.78 3.33
C LYS A 62 -19.59 2.49 2.07
N TRP A 63 -20.91 2.50 1.87
CA TRP A 63 -21.56 3.13 0.72
C TRP A 63 -22.43 4.28 1.19
N GLU A 64 -22.38 5.41 0.47
CA GLU A 64 -23.26 6.57 0.72
C GLU A 64 -24.35 6.66 -0.35
N THR A 65 -24.10 6.12 -1.54
CA THR A 65 -25.04 6.16 -2.68
C THR A 65 -25.20 4.78 -3.33
N GLU A 66 -26.29 4.56 -4.07
CA GLU A 66 -26.47 3.34 -4.87
C GLU A 66 -25.37 3.17 -5.94
N ALA A 67 -24.84 4.27 -6.47
CA ALA A 67 -23.72 4.25 -7.40
C ALA A 67 -22.43 3.67 -6.77
N ASP A 68 -22.25 3.79 -5.46
CA ASP A 68 -21.09 3.24 -4.74
C ASP A 68 -21.12 1.71 -4.66
N LYS A 69 -22.29 1.08 -4.85
CA LYS A 69 -22.45 -0.38 -4.85
C LYS A 69 -22.10 -1.02 -6.19
N ALA A 70 -21.80 -0.21 -7.20
CA ALA A 70 -21.51 -0.71 -8.53
C ALA A 70 -20.32 -1.71 -8.51
N PRO A 71 -20.37 -2.80 -9.29
CA PRO A 71 -19.37 -3.86 -9.24
C PRO A 71 -17.93 -3.39 -9.48
N HIS A 72 -17.74 -2.37 -10.31
CA HIS A 72 -16.41 -1.83 -10.61
C HIS A 72 -15.73 -1.22 -9.37
N TRP A 73 -16.48 -0.67 -8.41
CA TRP A 73 -15.89 -0.16 -7.16
C TRP A 73 -15.43 -1.28 -6.24
N ARG A 74 -16.07 -2.45 -6.29
CA ARG A 74 -15.60 -3.64 -5.57
C ARG A 74 -14.31 -4.19 -6.17
N ILE A 75 -14.21 -4.20 -7.50
CA ILE A 75 -12.98 -4.58 -8.20
C ILE A 75 -11.86 -3.59 -7.85
N ALA A 76 -12.14 -2.29 -7.90
CA ALA A 76 -11.17 -1.26 -7.53
C ALA A 76 -10.72 -1.39 -6.06
N ALA A 77 -11.63 -1.65 -5.13
CA ALA A 77 -11.30 -1.91 -3.74
C ALA A 77 -10.42 -3.16 -3.58
N ALA A 78 -10.71 -4.25 -4.30
CA ALA A 78 -9.88 -5.45 -4.28
C ALA A 78 -8.46 -5.18 -4.79
N VAL A 79 -8.31 -4.39 -5.86
CA VAL A 79 -6.99 -3.98 -6.38
C VAL A 79 -6.22 -3.17 -5.32
N VAL A 80 -6.84 -2.16 -4.71
CA VAL A 80 -6.20 -1.38 -3.63
C VAL A 80 -5.81 -2.26 -2.45
N ALA A 81 -6.66 -3.24 -2.09
CA ALA A 81 -6.36 -4.17 -1.00
C ALA A 81 -5.13 -5.04 -1.32
N VAL A 82 -5.06 -5.60 -2.54
CA VAL A 82 -3.92 -6.42 -2.97
C VAL A 82 -2.62 -5.61 -2.97
N LEU A 83 -2.66 -4.38 -3.51
CA LEU A 83 -1.48 -3.51 -3.52
C LEU A 83 -1.06 -3.10 -2.09
N GLY A 84 -2.02 -2.78 -1.22
CA GLY A 84 -1.75 -2.48 0.19
C GLY A 84 -1.15 -3.66 0.95
N ALA A 85 -1.67 -4.88 0.72
CA ALA A 85 -1.12 -6.10 1.31
C ALA A 85 0.32 -6.36 0.82
N LEU A 86 0.56 -6.22 -0.49
CA LEU A 86 1.89 -6.36 -1.07
C LEU A 86 2.87 -5.35 -0.48
N GLN A 87 2.43 -4.10 -0.27
CA GLN A 87 3.25 -3.06 0.36
C GLN A 87 3.67 -3.47 1.77
N VAL A 88 2.74 -3.99 2.58
CA VAL A 88 3.08 -4.49 3.93
C VAL A 88 4.08 -5.62 3.87
N VAL A 89 3.85 -6.61 3.00
CA VAL A 89 4.71 -7.79 2.87
C VAL A 89 6.13 -7.42 2.47
N VAL A 90 6.30 -6.56 1.46
CA VAL A 90 7.62 -6.07 1.04
C VAL A 90 8.26 -5.20 2.13
N SER A 91 7.48 -4.35 2.80
CA SER A 91 8.03 -3.44 3.83
C SER A 91 8.49 -4.16 5.11
N LEU A 92 7.98 -5.37 5.33
CA LEU A 92 8.35 -6.24 6.45
C LEU A 92 9.50 -7.19 6.09
N ASP A 93 10.06 -7.11 4.88
CA ASP A 93 11.09 -8.04 4.38
C ASP A 93 10.62 -9.52 4.50
N LEU A 94 9.31 -9.74 4.29
CA LEU A 94 8.74 -11.10 4.26
C LEU A 94 8.92 -11.75 2.89
N ILE A 95 9.22 -10.96 1.87
CA ILE A 95 9.54 -11.38 0.51
C ILE A 95 10.67 -10.45 0.04
N GLY A 96 11.90 -10.96 0.12
CA GLY A 96 13.15 -10.37 -0.37
C GLY A 96 13.91 -11.38 -1.21
#